data_AF-X1JTB5-F1
#
_entry.id   AF-X1JTB5-F1
#
_cell.length_a   1.000
_cell.length_b   1.000
_cell.length_c   1.000
_cell.angle_alpha   90.00
_cell.angle_beta   90.00
_cell.angle_gamma   90.00
#
_symmetry.space_group_name_H-M   'P 1'
#
loop_
_entity.id
_entity.type
_entity.pdbx_description
1 polymer ?
#
loop_
_entity_poly.entity_id
_entity_poly.type
_entity_poly.pdbx_seq_one_letter_code
_entity_poly.pdbx_strand_id
1 'polypeptide(L)'
;TISQVFLKKGLVKIGGIKISGFSEFAESFLKLFQEIYIYIGVIIAILGAFIWLIIISKKDLTLVFPISSAIFFIILFLSSWLFLGENITIWKITGTIIILIGISMLFK
;
A
#
# COMPACT_ATOMS: atom_id res chain seq x y z
N THR A 1 -1.01 -0.41 -4.55
CA THR A 1 -1.48 0.58 -3.57
C THR A 1 -2.87 0.28 -3.04
N ILE A 2 -3.86 0.07 -3.93
CA ILE A 2 -5.23 -0.31 -3.52
C ILE A 2 -5.22 -1.58 -2.66
N SER A 3 -4.40 -2.58 -3.02
CA SER A 3 -4.16 -3.77 -2.20
C SER A 3 -3.81 -3.46 -0.74
N GLN A 4 -2.87 -2.54 -0.52
CA GLN A 4 -2.39 -2.16 0.81
C GLN A 4 -3.50 -1.52 1.66
N VAL A 5 -4.42 -0.78 1.04
CA VAL A 5 -5.57 -0.18 1.74
C VAL A 5 -6.50 -1.26 2.27
N PHE A 6 -6.82 -2.26 1.45
CA PHE A 6 -7.65 -3.39 1.85
C PHE A 6 -6.97 -4.26 2.92
N LEU A 7 -5.67 -4.53 2.75
CA LEU A 7 -4.87 -5.25 3.77
C LEU A 7 -4.88 -4.49 5.10
N LYS A 8 -4.62 -3.17 5.08
CA LYS A 8 -4.65 -2.33 6.28
C LYS A 8 -6.03 -2.31 6.92
N LYS A 9 -7.10 -2.22 6.13
CA LYS A 9 -8.49 -2.25 6.63
C LYS A 9 -8.82 -3.59 7.31
N GLY A 10 -8.40 -4.71 6.72
CA GLY A 10 -8.53 -6.03 7.34
C GLY A 10 -7.77 -6.12 8.66
N LEU A 11 -6.52 -5.66 8.68
CA LEU A 11 -5.69 -5.64 9.89
C LEU A 11 -6.29 -4.78 11.02
N VAL A 12 -6.82 -3.61 10.70
CA VAL A 12 -7.50 -2.75 11.68
C VAL A 12 -8.73 -3.46 12.25
N LYS A 13 -9.51 -4.16 11.42
CA LYS A 13 -10.72 -4.87 11.87
C LYS A 13 -10.43 -6.07 12.77
N ILE A 14 -9.34 -6.79 12.56
CA ILE A 14 -8.94 -7.90 13.44
C ILE A 14 -8.21 -7.45 14.72
N GLY A 15 -7.91 -6.15 14.86
CA GLY A 15 -7.20 -5.60 16.02
C GLY A 15 -5.67 -5.74 15.94
N GLY A 16 -5.13 -5.92 14.73
CA GLY A 16 -3.69 -6.12 14.49
C GLY A 16 -3.21 -7.56 14.74
N ILE A 17 -1.91 -7.78 14.58
CA ILE A 17 -1.26 -9.06 14.86
C ILE A 17 -0.59 -8.97 16.23
N LYS A 18 -1.05 -9.79 17.18
CA LYS A 18 -0.45 -9.88 18.53
C LYS A 18 0.58 -11.00 18.55
N ILE A 19 1.76 -10.72 19.13
CA ILE A 19 2.91 -11.64 19.17
C ILE A 19 3.39 -11.88 20.62
N SER A 20 2.53 -11.64 21.60
CA SER A 20 2.85 -11.79 23.03
C SER A 20 3.03 -13.25 23.45
N GLY A 21 2.55 -14.21 22.65
CA GLY A 21 2.72 -15.65 22.86
C GLY A 21 2.15 -16.48 21.72
N PHE A 22 2.47 -17.78 21.68
CA PHE A 22 2.07 -18.67 20.58
C PHE A 22 0.55 -18.77 20.40
N SER A 23 -0.21 -18.83 21.51
CA SER A 23 -1.68 -18.89 21.46
C SER A 23 -2.29 -17.62 20.86
N GLU A 24 -1.82 -16.44 21.27
CA GLU A 24 -2.34 -15.16 20.76
C GLU A 24 -1.93 -14.91 19.30
N PHE A 25 -0.73 -15.36 18.93
CA PHE A 25 -0.28 -15.35 17.55
C PHE A 25 -1.17 -16.26 16.68
N ALA A 26 -1.40 -17.50 17.11
CA ALA A 26 -2.26 -18.44 16.40
C ALA A 26 -3.70 -17.91 16.23
N GLU A 27 -4.26 -17.30 17.28
CA GLU A 27 -5.60 -16.69 17.22
C GLU A 27 -5.63 -15.49 16.25
N SER A 28 -4.63 -14.60 16.31
CA SER A 28 -4.51 -13.47 15.38
C SER A 28 -4.37 -13.94 13.94
N PHE A 29 -3.62 -15.02 13.72
CA PHE A 29 -3.40 -15.62 12.41
C PHE A 29 -4.70 -16.23 11.86
N LEU A 30 -5.46 -16.97 12.67
CA LEU A 30 -6.77 -17.49 12.28
C LEU A 30 -7.74 -16.38 11.88
N LYS A 31 -7.79 -15.28 12.64
CA LYS A 31 -8.62 -14.11 12.29
C LYS A 31 -8.20 -13.48 10.96
N LEU A 32 -6.90 -13.45 10.66
CA LEU A 32 -6.35 -13.00 9.39
C LEU A 32 -6.93 -13.81 8.20
N PHE A 33 -6.99 -15.13 8.32
CA PHE A 33 -7.57 -16.03 7.31
C PHE A 33 -9.10 -15.99 7.23
N GLN A 34 -9.79 -15.42 8.20
CA GLN A 34 -11.25 -15.30 8.14
C GLN A 34 -11.70 -13.99 7.52
N GLU A 35 -10.79 -13.02 7.36
CA GLU A 35 -11.18 -11.65 7.06
C GLU A 35 -11.14 -11.32 5.57
N ILE A 36 -12.31 -11.04 4.99
CA ILE A 36 -12.52 -10.89 3.53
C ILE A 36 -11.63 -9.80 2.90
N TYR A 37 -11.38 -8.70 3.62
CA TYR A 37 -10.54 -7.61 3.12
C TYR A 37 -9.08 -8.04 2.90
N ILE A 38 -8.60 -9.03 3.65
CA ILE A 38 -7.27 -9.60 3.47
C ILE A 38 -7.20 -10.30 2.10
N TYR A 39 -8.19 -11.15 1.79
CA TYR A 39 -8.26 -11.85 0.50
C TYR A 39 -8.35 -10.87 -0.68
N ILE A 40 -9.22 -9.86 -0.59
CA ILE A 40 -9.34 -8.83 -1.62
C ILE A 40 -7.99 -8.13 -1.83
N GLY A 41 -7.33 -7.74 -0.73
CA GLY A 41 -6.01 -7.11 -0.77
C GLY A 41 -4.96 -7.99 -1.44
N VAL A 42 -4.92 -9.28 -1.12
CA VAL A 42 -4.00 -10.26 -1.71
C VAL A 42 -4.26 -10.46 -3.21
N ILE A 43 -5.52 -10.65 -3.62
CA ILE A 43 -5.87 -10.83 -5.04
C ILE A 43 -5.45 -9.60 -5.86
N ILE A 44 -5.75 -8.39 -5.37
CA ILE A 44 -5.34 -7.14 -6.03
C ILE A 44 -3.81 -7.04 -6.07
N ALA A 45 -3.10 -7.47 -5.04
CA ALA A 45 -1.64 -7.46 -5.02
C ALA A 45 -1.05 -8.40 -6.08
N ILE A 46 -1.60 -9.61 -6.21
CA ILE A 46 -1.18 -10.59 -7.22
C ILE A 46 -1.40 -10.03 -8.63
N LEU A 47 -2.59 -9.50 -8.93
CA LEU A 47 -2.89 -8.88 -10.21
C LEU A 47 -1.97 -7.68 -10.50
N GLY A 48 -1.73 -6.85 -9.48
CA GLY A 48 -0.80 -5.73 -9.57
C GLY A 48 0.63 -6.16 -9.86
N ALA A 49 1.07 -7.30 -9.31
CA ALA A 49 2.39 -7.86 -9.59
C ALA A 49 2.52 -8.29 -11.06
N PHE A 50 1.50 -8.93 -11.63
CA PHE A 50 1.50 -9.27 -13.06
C PHE A 50 1.56 -8.03 -13.95
N ILE A 51 0.78 -6.99 -13.63
CA ILE A 51 0.84 -5.70 -14.34
C ILE A 51 2.24 -5.09 -14.24
N TRP A 52 2.86 -5.14 -13.05
CA TRP A 52 4.21 -4.65 -12.83
C TRP A 52 5.24 -5.38 -13.70
N LEU A 53 5.17 -6.72 -13.79
CA LEU A 53 6.02 -7.52 -14.67
C LEU A 53 5.88 -7.11 -16.15
N ILE A 54 4.65 -6.84 -16.60
CA ILE A 54 4.40 -6.35 -17.98
C ILE A 54 5.02 -4.96 -18.20
N ILE A 55 4.97 -4.08 -17.20
CA ILE A 55 5.55 -2.73 -17.31
C ILE A 55 7.07 -2.80 -17.42
N ILE A 56 7.73 -3.52 -16.50
CA ILE A 56 9.20 -3.60 -16.46
C ILE A 56 9.78 -4.41 -17.63
N SER A 57 8.99 -5.28 -18.27
CA SER A 57 9.42 -5.98 -19.50
C SER A 57 9.43 -5.09 -20.75
N LYS A 58 8.78 -3.92 -20.72
CA LYS A 58 8.62 -3.03 -21.88
C LYS A 58 9.35 -1.70 -21.76
N LYS A 59 9.82 -1.35 -20.57
CA LYS A 59 10.39 -0.03 -20.24
C LYS A 59 11.52 -0.18 -19.23
N ASP A 60 12.49 0.72 -19.29
CA ASP A 60 13.61 0.72 -18.36
C ASP A 60 13.15 0.92 -16.93
N LEU A 61 13.66 0.07 -16.03
CA LEU A 61 13.33 0.08 -14.60
C LEU A 61 13.58 1.47 -13.97
N THR A 62 14.65 2.15 -14.41
CA THR A 62 15.05 3.48 -13.95
C THR A 62 14.01 4.56 -14.24
N LEU A 63 13.18 4.39 -15.27
CA LEU A 63 12.13 5.34 -15.64
C LEU A 63 10.78 4.97 -15.02
N VAL A 64 10.42 3.68 -15.03
CA VAL A 64 9.11 3.25 -14.52
C VAL A 64 9.02 3.28 -13.00
N PHE A 65 10.14 3.11 -12.29
CA PHE A 65 10.16 3.10 -10.84
C PHE A 65 9.84 4.47 -10.23
N PRO A 66 10.43 5.60 -10.69
CA PRO A 66 10.01 6.94 -10.26
C PRO A 66 8.53 7.25 -10.57
N ILE A 67 8.06 6.97 -11.79
CA ILE A 67 6.65 7.19 -12.18
C ILE A 67 5.71 6.41 -11.24
N SER A 68 6.01 5.14 -11.02
CA SER A 68 5.19 4.26 -10.19
C SER A 68 5.22 4.69 -8.74
N SER A 69 6.35 5.21 -8.24
CA SER A 69 6.46 5.77 -6.90
C SER A 69 5.60 7.03 -6.74
N ALA A 70 5.59 7.94 -7.71
CA ALA A 70 4.75 9.13 -7.67
C ALA A 70 3.25 8.76 -7.60
N ILE A 71 2.82 7.87 -8.49
CA ILE A 71 1.44 7.37 -8.51
C ILE A 71 1.11 6.65 -7.19
N PHE A 72 2.05 5.84 -6.68
CA PHE A 72 1.89 5.14 -5.41
C PHE A 72 1.61 6.12 -4.27
N PHE A 73 2.42 7.18 -4.10
CA PHE A 73 2.23 8.15 -3.03
C PHE A 73 0.90 8.89 -3.14
N ILE A 74 0.51 9.33 -4.34
CA ILE A 74 -0.76 10.02 -4.56
C ILE A 74 -1.95 9.12 -4.20
N ILE A 75 -1.98 7.90 -4.73
CA ILE A 75 -3.07 6.96 -4.48
C ILE A 75 -3.10 6.53 -3.02
N LEU A 76 -1.94 6.29 -2.40
CA LEU A 76 -1.85 5.88 -1.00
C LEU A 76 -2.44 6.97 -0.11
N PHE A 77 -2.03 8.21 -0.35
CA PHE A 77 -2.50 9.36 0.42
C PHE A 77 -4.02 9.57 0.29
N LEU A 78 -4.53 9.56 -0.94
CA LEU A 78 -5.96 9.72 -1.20
C LEU A 78 -6.78 8.57 -0.60
N SER A 79 -6.26 7.34 -0.70
CA SER A 79 -6.95 6.16 -0.18
C SER A 79 -6.90 6.08 1.35
N SER A 80 -5.79 6.46 1.98
CA SER A 80 -5.68 6.55 3.44
C SER A 80 -6.67 7.56 4.01
N TRP A 81 -6.81 8.71 3.36
CA TRP A 81 -7.79 9.71 3.77
C TRP A 81 -9.23 9.22 3.64
N LEU A 82 -9.60 8.68 2.47
CA LEU A 82 -10.97 8.27 2.17
C LEU A 82 -11.41 6.99 2.89
N PHE A 83 -10.55 5.97 2.94
CA PHE A 83 -10.94 4.62 3.39
C PHE A 83 -10.52 4.29 4.81
N LEU A 84 -9.46 4.93 5.33
CA LEU A 84 -8.95 4.68 6.68
C LEU A 84 -9.30 5.82 7.65
N GLY A 85 -9.78 6.97 7.15
CA GLY A 85 -10.11 8.13 7.98
C GLY A 85 -8.87 8.71 8.69
N GLU A 86 -7.67 8.42 8.18
CA GLU A 86 -6.44 8.90 8.78
C GLU A 86 -6.34 10.42 8.65
N ASN A 87 -6.03 11.10 9.75
CA ASN A 87 -5.88 12.54 9.75
C ASN A 87 -4.62 12.91 8.95
N ILE A 88 -4.83 13.65 7.86
CA ILE A 88 -3.76 14.18 7.04
C ILE A 88 -3.23 15.44 7.71
N THR A 89 -1.99 15.38 8.19
CA THR A 89 -1.30 16.55 8.71
C THR A 89 -0.66 17.33 7.57
N ILE A 90 -0.45 18.64 7.81
CA ILE A 90 0.27 19.52 6.87
C ILE A 90 1.65 18.97 6.53
N TRP A 91 2.34 18.37 7.50
CA TRP A 91 3.66 17.75 7.32
C TRP A 91 3.65 16.58 6.33
N LYS A 92 2.61 15.73 6.35
CA LYS A 92 2.48 14.63 5.38
C LYS A 92 2.31 15.18 3.96
N ILE A 93 1.49 16.22 3.79
CA ILE A 93 1.30 16.90 2.50
C ILE A 93 2.63 17.46 2.00
N THR A 94 3.32 18.24 2.83
CA THR A 94 4.59 18.86 2.45
C THR A 94 5.64 17.81 2.08
N GLY A 95 5.75 16.73 2.86
CA GLY A 95 6.66 15.62 2.53
C GLY A 95 6.33 14.96 1.19
N THR A 96 5.05 14.70 0.92
CA THR A 96 4.61 14.14 -0.38
C THR A 96 4.97 15.08 -1.54
N ILE A 97 4.77 16.39 -1.41
CA ILE A 97 5.15 17.37 -2.44
C ILE A 97 6.66 17.32 -2.71
N ILE A 98 7.49 17.28 -1.67
CA ILE A 98 8.95 17.22 -1.81
C ILE A 98 9.38 15.95 -2.56
N ILE A 99 8.79 14.79 -2.22
CA ILE A 99 9.07 13.52 -2.94
C ILE A 99 8.69 13.63 -4.42
N LEU A 100 7.52 14.20 -4.73
CA LEU A 100 7.08 14.39 -6.10
C LEU A 100 7.99 15.32 -6.90
N ILE A 101 8.48 16.40 -6.28
CA ILE A 101 9.49 17.29 -6.88
C ILE A 101 10.77 16.51 -7.17
N GLY A 102 11.29 15.75 -6.20
CA GLY A 102 12.49 14.92 -6.41
C GLY A 102 12.35 13.92 -7.55
N ILE A 103 11.17 13.28 -7.66
CA ILE A 103 10.84 12.38 -8.78
C ILE A 103 10.84 13.14 -10.11
N SER A 104 10.27 14.35 -10.15
CA SER A 104 10.21 15.16 -11.38
C SER A 104 11.59 15.51 -11.94
N MET A 105 12.60 15.66 -11.08
CA MET A 105 13.98 15.94 -11.48
C MET A 105 14.64 14.78 -12.23
N LEU A 106 14.14 13.54 -12.07
CA LEU A 106 14.67 12.37 -12.76
C LEU A 106 14.26 12.30 -14.25
N PHE A 107 13.33 13.15 -14.69
CA PHE A 107 12.88 13.22 -16.09
C PHE A 107 13.56 14.31 -16.91
N LYS A 108 14.51 15.05 -16.30
CA LYS A 108 15.40 15.98 -16.98
C LYS A 108 16.75 15.34 -17.21
#